data_AF-A0A2X2SH18-F1
#
_entry.id   AF-A0A2X2SH18-F1
#
_cell.length_a   1.000
_cell.length_b   1.000
_cell.length_c   1.000
_cell.angle_alpha   90.00
_cell.angle_beta   90.00
_cell.angle_gamma   90.00
#
_symmetry.space_group_name_H-M   'P 1'
#
loop_
_entity.id
_entity.type
_entity.pdbx_description
1 polymer ?
#
loop_
_entity_poly.entity_id
_entity_poly.type
_entity_poly.pdbx_seq_one_letter_code
_entity_poly.pdbx_strand_id
1 'polypeptide(L)'
;MKSALNINENKEQHKDETGDTSVNEVEEDNRIVTTEEETEGFQIVKAILREKIPATRIAYRDAITYFGVLLDDNNRKPICRLHFNGTKKYIEFFDKGKDSSERVLIDSLDDIYTYKERLLHTIENYD
;
A
#
# COMPACT_ATOMS: atom_id res chain seq x y z
N MET A 1 -3.28 -83.58 3.12
CA MET A 1 -3.29 -82.69 1.94
C MET A 1 -2.51 -81.43 2.33
N LYS A 2 -1.26 -81.27 1.86
CA LYS A 2 -0.86 -80.31 0.79
C LYS A 2 -1.25 -78.88 1.16
N SER A 3 -0.37 -78.12 1.81
CA SER A 3 0.64 -77.22 1.20
C SER A 3 0.01 -75.94 0.64
N ALA A 4 0.41 -74.78 1.17
CA ALA A 4 1.09 -73.73 0.42
C ALA A 4 1.07 -72.41 1.21
N LEU A 5 2.26 -71.84 1.36
CA LEU A 5 2.48 -70.41 1.60
C LEU A 5 1.74 -69.60 0.52
N ASN A 6 1.21 -68.44 0.88
CA ASN A 6 1.26 -67.31 -0.05
C ASN A 6 1.50 -66.01 0.72
N ILE A 7 2.73 -65.55 0.51
CA ILE A 7 3.33 -64.27 0.87
C ILE A 7 2.66 -63.20 0.00
N ASN A 8 2.24 -62.09 0.61
CA ASN A 8 2.01 -60.86 -0.15
C ASN A 8 2.93 -59.79 0.40
N GLU A 9 4.06 -59.64 -0.29
CA GLU A 9 4.97 -58.52 -0.22
C GLU A 9 4.33 -57.26 -0.81
N ASN A 10 4.93 -56.13 -0.42
CA ASN A 10 4.90 -54.81 -1.05
C ASN A 10 3.65 -53.93 -0.75
N LYS A 11 3.80 -52.67 -0.35
CA LYS A 11 4.93 -51.75 -0.55
C LYS A 11 4.78 -50.52 0.35
N GLU A 12 5.93 -50.04 0.84
CA GLU A 12 6.39 -48.62 0.91
C GLU A 12 5.43 -47.57 1.52
N GLN A 13 5.84 -46.65 2.41
CA GLN A 13 7.16 -46.22 2.85
C GLN A 13 6.96 -45.31 4.07
N HIS A 14 7.84 -45.49 5.05
CA HIS A 14 7.98 -44.65 6.23
C HIS A 14 8.67 -43.33 5.84
N LYS A 15 8.11 -42.19 6.23
CA LYS A 15 8.82 -40.91 6.27
C LYS A 15 8.31 -40.06 7.43
N ASP A 16 8.83 -40.36 8.62
CA ASP A 16 8.98 -39.36 9.66
C ASP A 16 10.11 -38.42 9.23
N GLU A 17 9.85 -37.12 9.19
CA GLU A 17 10.54 -36.11 10.00
C GLU A 17 10.16 -34.69 9.55
N THR A 18 9.51 -34.00 10.49
CA THR A 18 9.65 -32.59 10.88
C THR A 18 9.95 -31.54 9.80
N GLY A 19 8.95 -30.71 9.56
CA GLY A 19 9.05 -29.46 8.82
C GLY A 19 7.74 -28.69 8.89
N ASP A 20 7.25 -28.43 10.10
CA ASP A 20 6.21 -27.42 10.33
C ASP A 20 6.81 -26.06 10.01
N THR A 21 6.85 -25.73 8.71
CA THR A 21 6.85 -24.34 8.28
C THR A 21 5.40 -23.98 8.12
N SER A 22 4.78 -23.68 9.26
CA SER A 22 3.60 -22.84 9.30
C SER A 22 4.01 -21.56 8.57
N VAL A 23 3.58 -21.47 7.32
CA VAL A 23 3.60 -20.24 6.56
C VAL A 23 2.80 -19.28 7.43
N ASN A 24 3.47 -18.35 8.10
CA ASN A 24 2.80 -17.21 8.70
C ASN A 24 2.15 -16.47 7.54
N GLU A 25 0.93 -16.89 7.24
CA GLU A 25 -0.10 -16.05 6.67
C GLU A 25 -0.10 -14.83 7.60
N VAL A 26 0.56 -13.77 7.14
CA VAL A 26 0.39 -12.43 7.69
C VAL A 26 -1.10 -12.15 7.50
N GLU A 27 -1.90 -12.54 8.48
CA GLU A 27 -3.14 -11.87 8.77
C GLU A 27 -2.75 -10.44 9.10
N GLU A 28 -2.63 -9.62 8.04
CA GLU A 28 -2.56 -8.17 8.15
C GLU A 28 -3.83 -7.77 8.90
N ASP A 29 -3.67 -7.58 10.20
CA ASP A 29 -4.66 -7.04 11.11
C ASP A 29 -5.23 -5.79 10.41
N ASN A 30 -6.50 -5.87 9.99
CA ASN A 30 -7.17 -4.96 9.07
C ASN A 30 -7.51 -3.62 9.77
N ARG A 31 -6.55 -3.12 10.55
CA ARG A 31 -6.60 -1.93 11.39
C ARG A 31 -5.94 -0.80 10.64
N ILE A 32 -6.53 0.37 10.79
CA ILE A 32 -5.93 1.62 10.33
C ILE A 32 -4.72 1.88 11.24
N VAL A 33 -3.52 1.75 10.68
CA VAL A 33 -2.26 2.00 11.37
C VAL A 33 -1.44 2.93 10.50
N THR A 34 -1.30 4.18 10.94
CA THR A 34 -0.43 5.14 10.27
C THR A 34 1.02 4.74 10.50
N THR A 35 1.68 4.36 9.44
CA THR A 35 3.10 3.96 9.46
C THR A 35 4.02 5.18 9.47
N GLU A 36 5.27 4.98 9.89
CA GLU A 36 6.30 6.02 9.81
C GLU A 36 6.54 6.47 8.36
N GLU A 37 6.50 5.51 7.42
CA GLU A 37 6.70 5.76 5.99
C GLU A 37 5.58 6.63 5.39
N GLU A 38 4.32 6.36 5.75
CA GLU A 38 3.19 7.21 5.36
C GLU A 38 3.31 8.62 5.95
N THR A 39 3.76 8.71 7.21
CA THR A 39 3.98 9.99 7.87
C THR A 39 5.08 10.79 7.17
N GLU A 40 6.19 10.15 6.80
CA GLU A 40 7.29 10.76 6.07
C GLU A 40 6.86 11.22 4.67
N GLY A 41 6.19 10.35 3.90
CA GLY A 41 5.64 10.69 2.60
C GLY A 41 4.65 11.86 2.67
N PHE A 42 3.81 11.90 3.71
CA PHE A 42 2.94 13.03 3.97
C PHE A 42 3.71 14.32 4.24
N GLN A 43 4.79 14.30 5.03
CA GLN A 43 5.59 15.51 5.26
C GLN A 43 6.23 16.03 3.98
N ILE A 44 6.70 15.14 3.09
CA ILE A 44 7.25 15.52 1.78
C ILE A 44 6.17 16.20 0.93
N VAL A 45 5.01 15.55 0.77
CA VAL A 45 3.87 16.11 0.03
C VAL A 45 3.44 17.45 0.63
N LYS A 46 3.32 17.52 1.96
CA LYS A 46 2.94 18.75 2.67
C LYS A 46 3.95 19.87 2.45
N ALA A 47 5.24 19.57 2.45
CA ALA A 47 6.29 20.55 2.18
C ALA A 47 6.17 21.14 0.77
N ILE A 48 5.92 20.28 -0.24
CA ILE A 48 5.70 20.71 -1.63
C ILE A 48 4.47 21.61 -1.74
N LEU A 49 3.32 21.16 -1.21
CA LEU A 49 2.05 21.88 -1.31
C LEU A 49 2.08 23.25 -0.62
N ARG A 50 2.93 23.41 0.39
CA ARG A 50 3.12 24.69 1.11
C ARG A 50 3.67 25.82 0.26
N GLU A 51 4.18 25.52 -0.93
CA GLU A 51 4.55 26.55 -1.91
C GLU A 51 3.33 27.33 -2.43
N LYS A 52 2.13 26.74 -2.42
CA LYS A 52 0.89 27.38 -2.90
C LYS A 52 -0.15 27.66 -1.82
N ILE A 53 -0.22 26.83 -0.78
CA ILE A 53 -1.28 26.93 0.24
C ILE A 53 -0.74 26.82 1.67
N PRO A 54 -1.40 27.43 2.67
CA PRO A 54 -0.98 27.29 4.05
C PRO A 54 -1.12 25.84 4.53
N ALA A 55 -0.22 25.43 5.44
CA ALA A 55 -0.18 24.08 6.01
C ALA A 55 -1.49 23.64 6.69
N THR A 56 -2.30 24.58 7.15
CA THR A 56 -3.60 24.35 7.79
C THR A 56 -4.67 23.84 6.82
N ARG A 57 -4.49 24.06 5.52
CA ARG A 57 -5.40 23.54 4.47
C ARG A 57 -5.01 22.13 3.99
N ILE A 58 -3.87 21.60 4.42
CA ILE A 58 -3.37 20.29 4.01
C ILE A 58 -3.66 19.29 5.13
N ALA A 59 -4.67 18.47 4.92
CA ALA A 59 -5.09 17.43 5.85
C ALA A 59 -4.69 16.04 5.33
N TYR A 60 -4.63 15.07 6.23
CA TYR A 60 -4.50 13.67 5.85
C TYR A 60 -5.63 12.83 6.45
N ARG A 61 -5.95 11.72 5.79
CA ARG A 61 -6.85 10.70 6.30
C ARG A 61 -6.27 9.34 6.00
N ASP A 62 -6.02 8.59 7.06
CA ASP A 62 -5.55 7.23 6.98
C ASP A 62 -6.73 6.30 6.70
N ALA A 63 -6.58 5.47 5.67
CA ALA A 63 -7.51 4.41 5.31
C ALA A 63 -6.73 3.11 5.16
N ILE A 64 -7.41 1.99 5.35
CA ILE A 64 -6.80 0.64 5.32
C ILE A 64 -5.91 0.43 4.07
N THR A 65 -6.37 0.89 2.91
CA THR A 65 -5.72 0.63 1.61
C THR A 65 -4.82 1.77 1.12
N TYR A 66 -4.83 2.93 1.80
CA TYR A 66 -4.06 4.10 1.41
C TYR A 66 -4.06 5.20 2.48
N PHE A 67 -3.04 6.04 2.43
CA PHE A 67 -2.97 7.28 3.17
C PHE A 67 -3.36 8.47 2.28
N GLY A 68 -4.52 9.07 2.53
CA GLY A 68 -5.07 10.13 1.70
C GLY A 68 -4.59 11.51 2.12
N VAL A 69 -4.20 12.35 1.16
CA VAL A 69 -3.87 13.77 1.37
C VAL A 69 -4.98 14.62 0.73
N LEU A 70 -5.58 15.51 1.53
CA LEU A 70 -6.79 16.26 1.17
C LEU A 70 -6.57 17.76 1.32
N LEU A 71 -7.21 18.53 0.44
CA LEU A 71 -7.36 19.96 0.58
C LEU A 71 -8.58 20.26 1.48
N ASP A 72 -8.41 21.16 2.45
CA ASP A 72 -9.45 21.65 3.36
C ASP A 72 -10.15 20.54 4.17
N ASP A 73 -9.46 19.42 4.45
CA ASP A 73 -10.04 18.22 5.08
C ASP A 73 -11.35 17.75 4.40
N ASN A 74 -11.40 17.84 3.07
CA ASN A 74 -12.59 17.54 2.29
C ASN A 74 -12.34 16.38 1.32
N ASN A 75 -13.08 15.28 1.48
CA ASN A 75 -13.00 14.11 0.58
C ASN A 75 -13.37 14.41 -0.88
N ARG A 76 -14.00 15.57 -1.16
CA ARG A 76 -14.29 16.03 -2.53
C ARG A 76 -13.12 16.80 -3.16
N LYS A 77 -12.06 17.06 -2.39
CA LYS A 77 -10.84 17.72 -2.83
C LYS A 77 -9.58 16.86 -2.54
N PRO A 78 -9.51 15.62 -3.06
CA PRO A 78 -8.33 14.78 -2.87
C PRO A 78 -7.13 15.33 -3.65
N ILE A 79 -5.98 15.46 -3.02
CA ILE A 79 -4.75 15.90 -3.70
C ILE A 79 -4.02 14.70 -4.27
N CYS A 80 -3.70 13.75 -3.40
CA CYS A 80 -3.13 12.46 -3.76
C CYS A 80 -3.46 11.40 -2.70
N ARG A 81 -3.18 10.14 -3.02
CA ARG A 81 -3.16 9.04 -2.06
C ARG A 81 -1.85 8.29 -2.13
N LEU A 82 -1.30 7.96 -0.98
CA LEU A 82 -0.07 7.20 -0.83
C LEU A 82 -0.45 5.75 -0.55
N HIS A 83 0.02 4.82 -1.38
CA HIS A 83 -0.21 3.39 -1.21
C HIS A 83 1.11 2.71 -0.89
N PHE A 84 1.48 2.72 0.39
CA PHE A 84 2.79 2.21 0.85
C PHE A 84 2.69 0.85 1.56
N ASN A 85 1.48 0.37 1.86
CA ASN A 85 1.25 -0.87 2.61
C ASN A 85 1.54 -2.16 1.82
N GLY A 86 1.85 -2.06 0.52
CA GLY A 86 2.12 -3.22 -0.34
C GLY A 86 3.60 -3.37 -0.69
N THR A 87 3.95 -4.50 -1.33
CA THR A 87 5.31 -4.74 -1.86
C THR A 87 5.77 -3.67 -2.86
N LYS A 88 4.82 -3.05 -3.56
CA LYS A 88 5.04 -1.96 -4.50
C LYS A 88 4.39 -0.70 -3.97
N LYS A 89 5.10 0.42 -4.06
CA LYS A 89 4.64 1.72 -3.60
C LYS A 89 4.07 2.51 -4.74
N TYR A 90 2.96 3.19 -4.48
CA TYR A 90 2.33 4.02 -5.49
C TYR A 90 1.86 5.35 -4.92
N ILE A 91 1.80 6.35 -5.80
CA ILE A 91 1.07 7.58 -5.56
C ILE A 91 -0.06 7.65 -6.57
N GLU A 92 -1.28 7.84 -6.09
CA GLU A 92 -2.45 8.13 -6.90
C GLU A 92 -2.66 9.66 -6.94
N PHE A 93 -2.63 10.26 -8.13
CA PHE A 93 -2.80 11.71 -8.34
C PHE A 93 -4.20 12.04 -8.86
N PHE A 94 -4.72 13.21 -8.50
CA PHE A 94 -6.03 13.73 -8.94
C PHE A 94 -5.90 15.03 -9.76
N ASP A 95 -4.73 15.24 -10.39
CA ASP A 95 -4.40 16.38 -11.25
C ASP A 95 -5.29 16.50 -12.49
N LYS A 96 -6.00 15.44 -12.89
CA LYS A 96 -6.98 15.44 -13.99
C LYS A 96 -8.43 15.58 -13.52
N GLY A 97 -8.65 15.83 -12.23
CA GLY A 97 -9.95 15.99 -11.60
C GLY A 97 -10.31 14.83 -10.66
N LYS A 98 -11.27 15.08 -9.76
CA LYS A 98 -11.60 14.15 -8.65
C LYS A 98 -12.06 12.74 -9.11
N ASP A 99 -12.62 12.63 -10.31
CA ASP A 99 -13.14 11.38 -10.87
C ASP A 99 -12.16 10.73 -11.87
N SER A 100 -10.99 11.36 -12.10
CA SER A 100 -9.94 10.87 -12.98
C SER A 100 -8.62 10.86 -12.23
N SER A 101 -8.35 9.74 -11.57
CA SER A 101 -7.10 9.52 -10.88
C SER A 101 -6.12 8.67 -11.69
N GLU A 102 -4.84 8.84 -11.42
CA GLU A 102 -3.76 8.06 -12.05
C GLU A 102 -2.79 7.56 -10.99
N ARG A 103 -2.57 6.25 -10.98
CA ARG A 103 -1.66 5.58 -10.05
C ARG A 103 -0.29 5.39 -10.69
N VAL A 104 0.74 5.93 -10.05
CA VAL A 104 2.13 5.87 -10.52
C VAL A 104 2.97 5.09 -9.53
N LEU A 105 3.77 4.16 -10.05
CA LEU A 105 4.73 3.38 -9.25
C LEU A 105 5.89 4.29 -8.83
N ILE A 106 6.29 4.20 -7.56
CA ILE A 106 7.51 4.83 -7.06
C ILE A 106 8.41 3.77 -6.45
N ASP A 107 9.72 3.97 -6.54
CA ASP A 107 10.72 3.09 -5.95
C ASP A 107 11.17 3.62 -4.57
N SER A 108 11.12 4.95 -4.38
CA SER A 108 11.50 5.63 -3.14
C SER A 108 10.60 6.82 -2.82
N LEU A 109 10.64 7.32 -1.59
CA LEU A 109 9.91 8.55 -1.22
C LEU A 109 10.48 9.79 -1.92
N ASP A 110 11.75 9.76 -2.35
CA ASP A 110 12.37 10.86 -3.10
C ASP A 110 11.68 11.07 -4.46
N ASP A 111 11.07 10.03 -5.04
CA ASP A 111 10.32 10.13 -6.29
C ASP A 111 9.12 11.06 -6.19
N ILE A 112 8.61 11.35 -4.98
CA ILE A 112 7.53 12.34 -4.76
C ILE A 112 7.95 13.70 -5.34
N TYR A 113 9.22 14.09 -5.24
CA TYR A 113 9.72 15.36 -5.78
C TYR A 113 9.66 15.41 -7.31
N THR A 114 9.83 14.28 -7.98
CA THR A 114 9.70 14.18 -9.45
C THR A 114 8.29 14.54 -9.92
N TYR A 115 7.28 14.34 -9.07
CA TYR A 115 5.87 14.62 -9.36
C TYR A 115 5.35 15.90 -8.70
N LYS A 116 6.25 16.77 -8.20
CA LYS A 116 5.92 18.05 -7.56
C LYS A 116 4.88 18.86 -8.34
N GLU A 117 5.11 19.07 -9.64
CA GLU A 117 4.22 19.90 -10.46
C GLU A 117 2.80 19.34 -10.55
N ARG A 118 2.64 18.01 -10.54
CA ARG A 118 1.32 17.37 -10.52
C ARG A 118 0.57 17.68 -9.23
N LEU A 119 1.24 17.56 -8.08
CA LEU A 119 0.66 17.90 -6.77
C LEU A 119 0.21 19.35 -6.71
N LEU A 120 1.05 20.26 -7.20
CA LEU A 120 0.76 21.69 -7.23
C LEU A 120 -0.36 22.05 -8.22
N HIS A 121 -0.48 21.33 -9.33
CA HIS A 121 -1.56 21.51 -10.30
C HIS A 121 -2.89 21.00 -9.76
N THR A 122 -2.92 19.90 -8.99
CA THR A 122 -4.16 19.40 -8.38
C THR A 122 -4.88 20.44 -7.53
N ILE A 123 -4.14 21.33 -6.85
CA ILE A 123 -4.73 22.42 -6.06
C ILE A 123 -5.52 23.40 -6.93
N GLU A 124 -5.02 23.69 -8.13
CA GLU A 124 -5.65 24.63 -9.07
C GLU A 124 -7.00 24.12 -9.59
N ASN A 125 -7.24 22.82 -9.52
CA ASN A 125 -8.52 22.22 -9.89
C ASN A 125 -9.64 22.46 -8.87
N TYR A 126 -9.31 22.98 -7.68
CA TYR A 126 -10.26 23.14 -6.55
C TYR A 126 -10.50 24.59 -6.13
N ASP A 127 -9.76 25.54 -6.70
CA ASP A 127 -9.97 26.98 -6.51
C ASP A 127 -11.02 27.53 -7.49
#